data_AF-A0A3E1KGU6-F1
#
_entry.id   AF-A0A3E1KGU6-F1
#
_cell.length_a   1.000
_cell.length_b   1.000
_cell.length_c   1.000
_cell.angle_alpha   90.00
_cell.angle_beta   90.00
_cell.angle_gamma   90.00
#
_symmetry.space_group_name_H-M   'P 1'
#
loop_
_entity.id
_entity.type
_entity.pdbx_description
1 polymer ?
#
loop_
_entity_poly.entity_id
_entity_poly.type
_entity_poly.pdbx_seq_one_letter_code
_entity_poly.pdbx_strand_id
1 'polypeptide(L)'
;MRQHFTFDVDDADFGALAQWAEQANAVCFLADGSVRDRQGRVLISQGEPAIDDDAQVPYPPDAIERRAHHLAQLSAQGIRVLPSLPPVAGEGEARVRDAAMVTLRMLALFAVALRAEMLAAGDTPPSLEEVAARLPGAAVALSPQERAFFAQAAPDAQALANFGWRYESLAVLQWTLGLAAALPEPVAPCDVPLAAQRALDHAAAAVRPVLALRPLPELLDVLDRHLRLHWAVRQAGPSGQPVPAGIVPGVVYERHYALNWLLHFEDAEWDEVDTPT
;
A
#
# COMPACT_ATOMS: atom_id res chain seq x y z
N MET A 1 11.16 7.32 -12.17
CA MET A 1 12.48 7.87 -11.76
C MET A 1 13.54 7.00 -12.43
N ARG A 2 14.53 7.56 -13.14
CA ARG A 2 15.65 6.74 -13.65
C ARG A 2 16.56 6.46 -12.45
N GLN A 3 16.52 5.25 -11.92
CA GLN A 3 17.30 4.83 -10.75
C GLN A 3 18.61 4.13 -11.14
N HIS A 4 18.98 4.14 -12.43
CA HIS A 4 20.19 3.50 -12.93
C HIS A 4 21.21 4.55 -13.37
N PHE A 5 22.40 4.46 -12.80
CA PHE A 5 23.56 5.25 -13.17
C PHE A 5 24.63 4.31 -13.70
N THR A 6 25.32 4.73 -14.77
CA THR A 6 26.44 3.98 -15.35
C THR A 6 27.62 4.92 -15.44
N PHE A 7 28.74 4.50 -14.86
CA PHE A 7 29.98 5.25 -14.79
C PHE A 7 31.13 4.27 -14.57
N ASP A 8 32.33 4.67 -14.98
CA ASP A 8 33.56 3.92 -14.72
C ASP A 8 34.20 4.43 -13.43
N VAL A 9 34.72 3.52 -12.61
CA VAL A 9 35.41 3.83 -11.34
C VAL A 9 36.76 3.16 -11.36
N ASP A 10 37.82 3.93 -11.10
CA ASP A 10 39.16 3.37 -10.90
C ASP A 10 39.21 2.57 -9.59
N ASP A 11 39.96 1.46 -9.55
CA ASP A 11 40.06 0.59 -8.36
C ASP A 11 40.44 1.36 -7.08
N ALA A 12 41.23 2.43 -7.22
CA ALA A 12 41.65 3.29 -6.11
C ALA A 12 40.49 4.05 -5.45
N ASP A 13 39.39 4.28 -6.18
CA ASP A 13 38.22 5.04 -5.74
C ASP A 13 37.08 4.15 -5.24
N PHE A 14 37.30 2.83 -5.12
CA PHE A 14 36.27 1.89 -4.67
C PHE A 14 35.73 2.23 -3.27
N GLY A 15 36.56 2.80 -2.39
CA GLY A 15 36.12 3.27 -1.08
C GLY A 15 35.13 4.44 -1.15
N ALA A 16 35.31 5.36 -2.11
CA ALA A 16 34.38 6.45 -2.35
C ALA A 16 33.07 5.95 -2.97
N LEU A 17 33.15 4.98 -3.88
CA LEU A 17 31.98 4.28 -4.43
C LEU A 17 31.16 3.61 -3.35
N ALA A 18 31.80 2.88 -2.43
CA ALA A 18 31.13 2.22 -1.30
C ALA A 18 30.38 3.23 -0.42
N GLN A 19 31.00 4.38 -0.12
CA GLN A 19 30.36 5.45 0.66
C GLN A 19 29.15 6.06 -0.07
N TRP A 20 29.27 6.27 -1.38
CA TRP A 20 28.15 6.73 -2.20
C TRP A 20 27.02 5.70 -2.24
N ALA A 21 27.34 4.41 -2.44
CA ALA A 21 26.38 3.33 -2.51
C ALA A 21 25.59 3.17 -1.21
N GLU A 22 26.23 3.36 -0.06
CA GLU A 22 25.54 3.44 1.23
C GLU A 22 24.50 4.56 1.25
N GLN A 23 24.90 5.78 0.87
CA GLN A 23 24.01 6.96 0.93
C GLN A 23 22.86 6.86 -0.07
N ALA A 24 23.10 6.23 -1.21
CA ALA A 24 22.12 6.03 -2.27
C ALA A 24 21.26 4.77 -2.08
N ASN A 25 21.49 3.99 -1.01
CA ASN A 25 20.91 2.66 -0.81
C ASN A 25 21.05 1.76 -2.07
N ALA A 26 22.23 1.80 -2.70
CA ALA A 26 22.46 1.21 -4.01
C ALA A 26 23.14 -0.16 -3.94
N VAL A 27 22.84 -0.99 -4.94
CA VAL A 27 23.63 -2.18 -5.29
C VAL A 27 24.40 -1.91 -6.59
N CYS A 28 25.57 -2.52 -6.74
CA CYS A 28 26.44 -2.30 -7.88
C CYS A 28 26.34 -3.47 -8.86
N PHE A 29 26.01 -3.18 -10.12
CA PHE A 29 26.11 -4.13 -11.23
C PHE A 29 27.48 -3.97 -11.89
N LEU A 30 28.27 -5.04 -11.91
CA LEU A 30 29.62 -5.02 -12.48
C LEU A 30 29.67 -5.69 -13.86
N ALA A 31 30.73 -5.38 -14.62
CA ALA A 31 30.94 -5.91 -15.97
C ALA A 31 31.14 -7.44 -16.01
N ASP A 32 31.55 -8.05 -14.90
CA ASP A 32 31.62 -9.50 -14.71
C ASP A 32 30.24 -10.16 -14.56
N GLY A 33 29.16 -9.37 -14.57
CA GLY A 33 27.79 -9.83 -14.40
C GLY A 33 27.39 -10.06 -12.94
N SER A 34 28.28 -9.78 -11.98
CA SER A 34 27.96 -9.85 -10.55
C SER A 34 27.17 -8.62 -10.09
N VAL A 35 26.27 -8.85 -9.13
CA VAL A 35 25.64 -7.79 -8.34
C VAL A 35 26.30 -7.80 -6.98
N ARG A 36 26.72 -6.63 -6.51
CA ARG A 36 27.44 -6.50 -5.24
C ARG A 36 26.78 -5.51 -4.31
N ASP A 37 26.91 -5.77 -3.01
CA ASP A 37 26.45 -4.84 -1.99
C ASP A 37 27.38 -3.62 -1.89
N ARG A 38 27.01 -2.69 -1.01
CA ARG A 38 27.77 -1.47 -0.68
C ARG A 38 29.22 -1.71 -0.23
N GLN A 39 29.58 -2.91 0.23
CA GLN A 39 30.94 -3.28 0.64
C GLN A 39 31.68 -4.07 -0.45
N GLY A 40 31.07 -4.28 -1.62
CA GLY A 40 31.64 -5.06 -2.71
C GLY A 40 31.51 -6.58 -2.51
N ARG A 41 30.67 -7.05 -1.58
CA ARG A 41 30.37 -8.47 -1.40
C ARG A 41 29.39 -8.94 -2.46
N VAL A 42 29.52 -10.18 -2.92
CA VAL A 42 28.76 -10.70 -4.07
C VAL A 42 27.37 -11.12 -3.62
N LEU A 43 26.34 -10.39 -4.04
CA LEU A 43 24.93 -10.72 -3.82
C LEU A 43 24.41 -11.76 -4.82
N ILE A 44 24.77 -11.60 -6.09
CA ILE A 44 24.32 -12.45 -7.21
C ILE A 44 25.48 -12.63 -8.18
N SER A 45 25.67 -13.85 -8.69
CA SER A 45 26.62 -14.14 -9.78
C SER A 45 26.13 -15.29 -10.68
N GLN A 46 26.74 -15.44 -11.85
CA GLN A 46 26.47 -16.55 -12.79
C GLN A 46 27.44 -17.73 -12.60
N GLY A 47 27.90 -17.97 -11.37
CA GLY A 47 28.81 -19.06 -11.00
C GLY A 47 30.16 -18.57 -10.49
N GLU A 48 30.68 -17.48 -11.04
CA GLU A 48 31.87 -16.77 -10.54
C GLU A 48 31.62 -15.25 -10.59
N PRO A 49 32.12 -14.47 -9.61
CA PRO A 49 32.68 -14.90 -8.32
C PRO A 49 31.63 -15.56 -7.41
N ALA A 50 32.07 -16.35 -6.41
CA ALA A 50 31.15 -16.99 -5.48
C ALA A 50 30.29 -15.97 -4.72
N ILE A 51 29.02 -16.31 -4.46
CA ILE A 51 28.14 -15.52 -3.60
C ILE A 51 28.74 -15.49 -2.19
N ASP A 52 28.74 -14.31 -1.58
CA ASP A 52 29.24 -14.10 -0.23
C ASP A 52 28.06 -14.26 0.75
N ASP A 53 28.19 -15.18 1.70
CA ASP A 53 27.14 -15.50 2.69
C ASP A 53 26.82 -14.29 3.60
N ASP A 54 27.76 -13.34 3.73
CA ASP A 54 27.60 -12.12 4.51
C ASP A 54 27.13 -10.92 3.65
N ALA A 55 26.86 -11.11 2.36
CA ALA A 55 26.33 -10.05 1.50
C ALA A 55 24.91 -9.67 1.91
N GLN A 56 24.62 -8.37 1.94
CA GLN A 56 23.29 -7.88 2.33
C GLN A 56 22.75 -6.87 1.33
N VAL A 57 21.48 -7.06 0.95
CA VAL A 57 20.72 -6.00 0.27
C VAL A 57 20.62 -4.82 1.24
N PRO A 58 21.07 -3.62 0.86
CA PRO A 58 21.02 -2.47 1.74
C PRO A 58 19.56 -1.99 1.88
N TYR A 59 19.24 -1.47 3.07
CA TYR A 59 17.98 -0.80 3.33
C TYR A 59 18.26 0.54 4.02
N PRO A 60 17.43 1.57 3.78
CA PRO A 60 17.59 2.85 4.46
C PRO A 60 17.46 2.69 5.99
N PRO A 61 18.20 3.48 6.80
CA PRO A 61 18.14 3.38 8.26
C PRO A 61 16.72 3.55 8.82
N ASP A 62 15.94 4.50 8.29
CA ASP A 62 14.56 4.73 8.73
C ASP A 62 13.66 3.50 8.48
N ALA A 63 13.87 2.79 7.38
CA ALA A 63 13.15 1.57 7.04
C ALA A 63 13.47 0.43 8.01
N ILE A 64 14.74 0.28 8.38
CA ILE A 64 15.19 -0.72 9.36
C ILE A 64 14.63 -0.41 10.75
N GLU A 65 14.70 0.85 11.17
CA GLU A 65 14.21 1.31 12.48
C GLU A 65 12.69 1.14 12.59
N ARG A 66 11.94 1.58 11.58
CA ARG A 66 10.48 1.40 11.47
C ARG A 66 10.09 -0.07 11.57
N ARG A 67 10.79 -0.95 10.85
CA ARG A 67 10.58 -2.40 10.96
C ARG A 67 10.80 -2.91 12.38
N ALA A 68 11.94 -2.56 12.98
CA ALA A 68 12.30 -3.04 14.31
C ALA A 68 11.26 -2.59 15.35
N HIS A 69 10.79 -1.34 15.24
CA HIS A 69 9.72 -0.80 16.07
C HIS A 69 8.43 -1.61 15.95
N HIS A 70 7.94 -1.87 14.72
CA HIS A 70 6.72 -2.64 14.53
C HIS A 70 6.84 -4.11 14.95
N LEU A 71 8.00 -4.75 14.72
CA LEU A 71 8.23 -6.10 15.22
C LEU A 71 8.15 -6.17 16.75
N ALA A 72 8.71 -5.20 17.46
CA ALA A 72 8.63 -5.11 18.91
C ALA A 72 7.18 -4.90 19.39
N GLN A 73 6.44 -3.97 18.76
CA GLN A 73 5.03 -3.72 19.09
C GLN A 73 4.14 -4.94 18.87
N LEU A 74 4.28 -5.61 17.71
CA LEU A 74 3.50 -6.80 17.36
C LEU A 74 3.81 -7.96 18.31
N SER A 75 5.09 -8.15 18.65
CA SER A 75 5.51 -9.15 19.64
C SER A 75 4.86 -8.90 21.01
N ALA A 76 4.82 -7.65 21.47
CA ALA A 76 4.13 -7.28 22.70
C ALA A 76 2.61 -7.52 22.66
N GLN A 77 2.00 -7.46 21.46
CA GLN A 77 0.60 -7.80 21.22
C GLN A 77 0.36 -9.32 21.07
N GLY A 78 1.41 -10.15 21.19
CA GLY A 78 1.34 -11.60 20.99
C GLY A 78 1.24 -12.03 19.53
N ILE A 79 1.46 -11.12 18.59
CA ILE A 79 1.45 -11.37 17.14
C ILE A 79 2.87 -11.71 16.71
N ARG A 80 3.07 -12.94 16.26
CA ARG A 80 4.38 -13.39 15.74
C ARG A 80 4.48 -13.08 14.25
N VAL A 81 5.57 -12.43 13.87
CA VAL A 81 5.91 -12.10 12.48
C VAL A 81 7.34 -12.54 12.19
N LEU A 82 7.60 -13.02 10.98
CA LEU A 82 8.93 -13.44 10.56
C LEU A 82 9.91 -12.25 10.54
N PRO A 83 11.00 -12.27 11.33
CA PRO A 83 11.94 -11.15 11.40
C PRO A 83 12.68 -10.86 10.10
N SER A 84 12.79 -11.86 9.21
CA SER A 84 13.45 -11.74 7.91
C SER A 84 12.57 -11.10 6.84
N LEU A 85 11.34 -10.68 7.15
CA LEU A 85 10.56 -9.88 6.19
C LEU A 85 11.32 -8.57 5.88
N PRO A 86 11.45 -8.22 4.59
CA PRO A 86 12.10 -6.98 4.21
C PRO A 86 11.30 -5.78 4.76
N PRO A 87 11.97 -4.68 5.14
CA PRO A 87 11.27 -3.45 5.46
C PRO A 87 10.64 -2.86 4.20
N VAL A 88 9.62 -2.02 4.39
CA VAL A 88 9.08 -1.19 3.29
C VAL A 88 10.08 -0.09 2.91
N ALA A 89 9.94 0.50 1.73
CA ALA A 89 10.82 1.56 1.22
C ALA A 89 11.06 2.69 2.25
N GLY A 90 12.26 3.26 2.25
CA GLY A 90 12.59 4.40 3.12
C GLY A 90 11.99 5.72 2.62
N GLU A 91 12.00 6.75 3.47
CA GLU A 91 11.47 8.07 3.12
C GLU A 91 12.11 8.70 1.87
N GLY A 92 13.41 8.48 1.66
CA GLY A 92 14.15 8.98 0.50
C GLY A 92 13.84 8.25 -0.81
N GLU A 93 13.16 7.11 -0.74
CA GLU A 93 12.88 6.23 -1.89
C GLU A 93 11.38 6.22 -2.24
N ALA A 94 10.53 6.41 -1.24
CA ALA A 94 9.10 6.32 -1.36
C ALA A 94 8.52 7.49 -2.16
N ARG A 95 7.52 7.18 -2.97
CA ARG A 95 6.69 8.16 -3.67
C ARG A 95 5.25 8.01 -3.20
N VAL A 96 4.52 9.11 -3.17
CA VAL A 96 3.11 9.12 -2.83
C VAL A 96 2.32 9.74 -3.98
N ARG A 97 1.19 9.11 -4.34
CA ARG A 97 0.24 9.68 -5.30
C ARG A 97 -0.30 11.01 -4.76
N ASP A 98 -0.41 12.02 -5.61
CA ASP A 98 -0.82 13.36 -5.19
C ASP A 98 -2.26 13.42 -4.62
N ALA A 99 -2.54 14.47 -3.86
CA ALA A 99 -3.83 14.63 -3.18
C ALA A 99 -5.03 14.64 -4.14
N ALA A 100 -4.87 15.13 -5.37
CA ALA A 100 -5.97 15.17 -6.34
C ALA A 100 -6.30 13.77 -6.84
N MET A 101 -5.29 12.97 -7.19
CA MET A 101 -5.45 11.56 -7.56
C MET A 101 -6.07 10.74 -6.42
N VAL A 102 -5.59 10.93 -5.19
CA VAL A 102 -6.12 10.24 -4.01
C VAL A 102 -7.57 10.63 -3.73
N THR A 103 -7.93 11.91 -3.91
CA THR A 103 -9.32 12.38 -3.75
C THR A 103 -10.25 11.76 -4.80
N LEU A 104 -9.83 11.72 -6.05
CA LEU A 104 -10.60 11.10 -7.13
C LEU A 104 -10.82 9.60 -6.88
N ARG A 105 -9.77 8.89 -6.46
CA ARG A 105 -9.84 7.48 -6.09
C ARG A 105 -10.76 7.24 -4.89
N MET A 106 -10.68 8.07 -3.86
CA MET A 106 -11.58 8.04 -2.70
C MET A 106 -13.05 8.11 -3.14
N LEU A 107 -13.40 9.04 -4.03
CA LEU A 107 -14.77 9.16 -4.53
C LEU A 107 -15.22 7.97 -5.38
N ALA A 108 -14.34 7.41 -6.20
CA ALA A 108 -14.61 6.20 -6.98
C ALA A 108 -14.89 4.98 -6.08
N LEU A 109 -14.05 4.77 -5.06
CA LEU A 109 -14.21 3.69 -4.08
C LEU A 109 -15.53 3.83 -3.31
N PHE A 110 -15.89 5.04 -2.90
CA PHE A 110 -17.18 5.30 -2.27
C PHE A 110 -18.34 4.93 -3.19
N ALA A 111 -18.28 5.32 -4.48
CA ALA A 111 -19.35 5.04 -5.43
C ALA A 111 -19.59 3.53 -5.63
N VAL A 112 -18.52 2.73 -5.75
CA VAL A 112 -18.65 1.27 -5.93
C VAL A 112 -19.06 0.55 -4.65
N ALA A 113 -18.55 0.99 -3.50
CA ALA A 113 -18.91 0.41 -2.21
C ALA A 113 -20.37 0.66 -1.86
N LEU A 114 -20.85 1.89 -2.08
CA LEU A 114 -22.27 2.26 -1.90
C LEU A 114 -23.17 1.47 -2.84
N ARG A 115 -22.79 1.34 -4.12
CA ARG A 115 -23.54 0.52 -5.08
C ARG A 115 -23.67 -0.92 -4.59
N ALA A 116 -22.58 -1.52 -4.11
CA ALA A 116 -22.57 -2.88 -3.61
C ALA A 116 -23.45 -3.05 -2.36
N GLU A 117 -23.37 -2.12 -1.40
CA GLU A 117 -24.20 -2.11 -0.20
C GLU A 117 -25.70 -2.05 -0.54
N MET A 118 -26.09 -1.10 -1.40
CA MET A 118 -27.50 -0.92 -1.78
C MET A 118 -28.05 -2.15 -2.51
N LEU A 119 -27.30 -2.71 -3.46
CA LEU A 119 -27.71 -3.93 -4.15
C LEU A 119 -27.82 -5.13 -3.21
N ALA A 120 -26.89 -5.27 -2.24
CA ALA A 120 -26.95 -6.33 -1.23
C ALA A 120 -28.16 -6.18 -0.29
N ALA A 121 -28.60 -4.95 -0.02
CA ALA A 121 -29.81 -4.64 0.73
C ALA A 121 -31.12 -4.81 -0.07
N GLY A 122 -31.03 -5.01 -1.39
CA GLY A 122 -32.19 -5.08 -2.30
C GLY A 122 -32.71 -3.70 -2.75
N ASP A 123 -31.94 -2.64 -2.51
CA ASP A 123 -32.26 -1.28 -2.93
C ASP A 123 -31.74 -0.98 -4.35
N THR A 124 -32.30 0.08 -4.95
CA THR A 124 -31.86 0.55 -6.27
C THR A 124 -30.73 1.58 -6.09
N PRO A 125 -29.47 1.26 -6.48
CA PRO A 125 -28.37 2.22 -6.41
C PRO A 125 -28.50 3.31 -7.47
N PRO A 126 -27.87 4.49 -7.26
CA PRO A 126 -27.79 5.51 -8.29
C PRO A 126 -27.08 4.96 -9.54
N SER A 127 -27.56 5.39 -10.70
CA SER A 127 -26.89 5.22 -11.98
C SER A 127 -25.53 5.92 -12.00
N LEU A 128 -24.67 5.55 -12.96
CA LEU A 128 -23.37 6.21 -13.11
C LEU A 128 -23.51 7.72 -13.43
N GLU A 129 -24.57 8.11 -14.12
CA GLU A 129 -24.87 9.53 -14.41
C GLU A 129 -25.23 10.29 -13.12
N GLU A 130 -26.09 9.72 -12.27
CA GLU A 130 -26.44 10.31 -10.97
C GLU A 130 -25.23 10.36 -10.03
N VAL A 131 -24.38 9.34 -10.05
CA VAL A 131 -23.09 9.34 -9.36
C VAL A 131 -22.21 10.47 -9.86
N ALA A 132 -22.06 10.65 -11.17
CA ALA A 132 -21.24 11.72 -11.74
C ALA A 132 -21.76 13.12 -11.37
N ALA A 133 -23.08 13.29 -11.28
CA ALA A 133 -23.71 14.53 -10.85
C ALA A 133 -23.48 14.83 -9.35
N ARG A 134 -23.51 13.81 -8.49
CA ARG A 134 -23.36 13.96 -7.04
C ARG A 134 -21.92 13.91 -6.54
N LEU A 135 -21.05 13.19 -7.24
CA LEU A 135 -19.65 12.94 -6.90
C LEU A 135 -18.76 13.35 -8.09
N PRO A 136 -18.48 14.66 -8.27
CA PRO A 136 -17.73 15.13 -9.42
C PRO A 136 -16.34 14.49 -9.50
N GLY A 137 -16.04 13.86 -10.64
CA GLY A 137 -14.77 13.16 -10.89
C GLY A 137 -14.77 11.66 -10.55
N ALA A 138 -15.73 11.16 -9.77
CA ALA A 138 -15.80 9.74 -9.40
C ALA A 138 -15.87 8.82 -10.62
N ALA A 139 -16.75 9.13 -11.58
CA ALA A 139 -16.96 8.31 -12.79
C ALA A 139 -15.69 8.18 -13.66
N VAL A 140 -14.89 9.25 -13.73
CA VAL A 140 -13.63 9.26 -14.49
C VAL A 140 -12.57 8.40 -13.78
N ALA A 141 -12.58 8.43 -12.44
CA ALA A 141 -11.60 7.76 -11.59
C ALA A 141 -11.89 6.27 -11.32
N LEU A 142 -13.03 5.75 -11.80
CA LEU A 142 -13.31 4.32 -11.77
C LEU A 142 -12.19 3.55 -12.50
N SER A 143 -11.86 2.37 -12.00
CA SER A 143 -11.01 1.42 -12.71
C SER A 143 -11.80 0.66 -13.80
N PRO A 144 -11.14 -0.06 -14.72
CA PRO A 144 -11.81 -0.97 -15.64
C PRO A 144 -12.78 -1.96 -14.95
N GLN A 145 -12.37 -2.61 -13.87
CA GLN A 145 -13.23 -3.56 -13.14
C GLN A 145 -14.42 -2.86 -12.48
N GLU A 146 -14.23 -1.66 -11.95
CA GLU A 146 -15.29 -0.86 -11.34
C GLU A 146 -16.32 -0.37 -12.36
N ARG A 147 -15.87 0.04 -13.55
CA ARG A 147 -16.77 0.36 -14.67
C ARG A 147 -17.58 -0.86 -15.10
N ALA A 148 -16.95 -2.03 -15.17
CA ALA A 148 -17.64 -3.27 -15.49
C ALA A 148 -18.71 -3.60 -14.43
N PHE A 149 -18.41 -3.40 -13.15
CA PHE A 149 -19.38 -3.58 -12.05
C PHE A 149 -20.59 -2.64 -12.15
N PHE A 150 -20.39 -1.38 -12.54
CA PHE A 150 -21.50 -0.45 -12.82
C PHE A 150 -22.39 -0.90 -14.00
N ALA A 151 -21.81 -1.56 -15.00
CA ALA A 151 -22.53 -2.09 -16.16
C ALA A 151 -23.28 -3.41 -15.88
N GLN A 152 -22.99 -4.08 -14.77
CA GLN A 152 -23.68 -5.31 -14.37
C GLN A 152 -25.04 -4.99 -13.76
N ALA A 153 -26.09 -5.57 -14.35
CA ALA A 153 -27.47 -5.42 -13.85
C ALA A 153 -27.73 -6.25 -12.58
N ALA A 154 -27.12 -7.43 -12.48
CA ALA A 154 -27.25 -8.32 -11.34
C ALA A 154 -25.88 -8.96 -11.01
N PRO A 155 -25.00 -8.24 -10.30
CA PRO A 155 -23.75 -8.81 -9.79
C PRO A 155 -24.03 -9.97 -8.83
N ASP A 156 -23.14 -10.96 -8.79
CA ASP A 156 -23.25 -12.05 -7.83
C ASP A 156 -22.86 -11.61 -6.40
N ALA A 157 -23.16 -12.46 -5.41
CA ALA A 157 -22.88 -12.15 -4.00
C ALA A 157 -21.39 -11.94 -3.71
N GLN A 158 -20.49 -12.57 -4.47
CA GLN A 158 -19.05 -12.41 -4.27
C GLN A 158 -18.58 -11.05 -4.79
N ALA A 159 -19.08 -10.59 -5.94
CA ALA A 159 -18.83 -9.25 -6.44
C ALA A 159 -19.37 -8.19 -5.47
N LEU A 160 -20.58 -8.36 -4.95
CA LEU A 160 -21.13 -7.46 -3.93
C LEU A 160 -20.26 -7.42 -2.67
N ALA A 161 -19.80 -8.57 -2.17
CA ALA A 161 -18.88 -8.62 -1.04
C ALA A 161 -17.54 -7.91 -1.35
N ASN A 162 -16.92 -8.20 -2.49
CA ASN A 162 -15.64 -7.62 -2.90
C ASN A 162 -15.72 -6.10 -3.02
N PHE A 163 -16.76 -5.56 -3.65
CA PHE A 163 -16.94 -4.12 -3.76
C PHE A 163 -17.39 -3.48 -2.46
N GLY A 164 -18.15 -4.18 -1.60
CA GLY A 164 -18.50 -3.70 -0.26
C GLY A 164 -17.28 -3.52 0.64
N TRP A 165 -16.29 -4.41 0.55
CA TRP A 165 -15.01 -4.28 1.26
C TRP A 165 -14.22 -3.01 0.89
N ARG A 166 -14.52 -2.36 -0.24
CA ARG A 166 -13.87 -1.10 -0.64
C ARG A 166 -14.14 0.06 0.32
N TYR A 167 -15.08 -0.05 1.25
CA TYR A 167 -15.19 0.88 2.37
C TYR A 167 -13.91 0.94 3.24
N GLU A 168 -13.17 -0.16 3.40
CA GLU A 168 -11.89 -0.15 4.13
C GLU A 168 -10.80 0.58 3.34
N SER A 169 -10.72 0.33 2.04
CA SER A 169 -9.84 1.06 1.13
C SER A 169 -10.16 2.57 1.16
N LEU A 170 -11.45 2.92 1.14
CA LEU A 170 -11.94 4.30 1.28
C LEU A 170 -11.48 4.92 2.60
N ALA A 171 -11.60 4.21 3.72
CA ALA A 171 -11.21 4.70 5.04
C ALA A 171 -9.71 5.06 5.10
N VAL A 172 -8.84 4.29 4.44
CA VAL A 172 -7.40 4.61 4.32
C VAL A 172 -7.19 5.90 3.54
N LEU A 173 -7.87 6.07 2.40
CA LEU A 173 -7.71 7.29 1.60
C LEU A 173 -8.27 8.52 2.32
N GLN A 174 -9.37 8.38 3.06
CA GLN A 174 -9.89 9.46 3.91
C GLN A 174 -8.94 9.84 5.04
N TRP A 175 -8.34 8.86 5.71
CA TRP A 175 -7.31 9.11 6.71
C TRP A 175 -6.11 9.82 6.08
N THR A 176 -5.62 9.32 4.94
CA THR A 176 -4.51 9.89 4.17
C THR A 176 -4.74 11.37 3.82
N LEU A 177 -5.97 11.73 3.45
CA LEU A 177 -6.36 13.09 3.09
C LEU A 177 -6.72 13.98 4.30
N GLY A 178 -6.56 13.48 5.53
CA GLY A 178 -6.89 14.22 6.76
C GLY A 178 -8.38 14.33 7.08
N LEU A 179 -9.26 13.63 6.34
CA LEU A 179 -10.71 13.59 6.60
C LEU A 179 -11.06 12.71 7.81
N ALA A 180 -10.19 11.75 8.13
CA ALA A 180 -10.25 10.96 9.35
C ALA A 180 -9.03 11.24 10.24
N ALA A 181 -9.25 11.47 11.54
CA ALA A 181 -8.21 11.82 12.48
C ALA A 181 -7.25 10.64 12.79
N ALA A 182 -7.76 9.41 12.76
CA ALA A 182 -7.00 8.20 13.06
C ALA A 182 -7.45 7.04 12.16
N LEU A 183 -6.57 6.06 11.99
CA LEU A 183 -6.87 4.77 11.38
C LEU A 183 -6.77 3.70 12.50
N PRO A 184 -7.90 3.20 13.03
CA PRO A 184 -7.90 2.25 14.15
C PRO A 184 -7.25 0.92 13.79
N GLU A 185 -6.89 0.12 14.79
CA GLU A 185 -6.45 -1.27 14.59
C GLU A 185 -7.48 -2.06 13.77
N PRO A 186 -7.04 -2.99 12.89
CA PRO A 186 -7.92 -3.70 11.98
C PRO A 186 -8.62 -4.88 12.68
N VAL A 187 -9.23 -4.63 13.83
CA VAL A 187 -9.99 -5.61 14.64
C VAL A 187 -11.50 -5.53 14.42
N ALA A 188 -11.95 -4.55 13.63
CA ALA A 188 -13.33 -4.38 13.21
C ALA A 188 -13.37 -3.63 11.87
N PRO A 189 -14.46 -3.79 11.10
CA PRO A 189 -14.71 -2.93 9.95
C PRO A 189 -14.79 -1.44 10.33
N CYS A 190 -14.56 -0.56 9.36
CA CYS A 190 -14.67 0.87 9.50
C CYS A 190 -16.13 1.27 9.74
N ASP A 191 -16.31 2.46 10.33
CA ASP A 191 -17.62 3.09 10.44
C ASP A 191 -18.11 3.52 9.05
N VAL A 192 -18.87 2.64 8.40
CA VAL A 192 -19.39 2.83 7.04
C VAL A 192 -20.26 4.09 6.92
N PRO A 193 -21.24 4.35 7.82
CA PRO A 193 -21.99 5.60 7.82
C PRO A 193 -21.10 6.84 7.87
N LEU A 194 -20.10 6.86 8.74
CA LEU A 194 -19.17 8.00 8.86
C LEU A 194 -18.28 8.15 7.63
N ALA A 195 -17.80 7.04 7.05
CA ALA A 195 -17.03 7.05 5.81
C ALA A 195 -17.87 7.59 4.64
N ALA A 196 -19.12 7.17 4.52
CA ALA A 196 -20.06 7.67 3.51
C ALA A 196 -20.33 9.17 3.70
N GLN A 197 -20.59 9.61 4.94
CA GLN A 197 -20.81 11.01 5.27
C GLN A 197 -19.64 11.89 4.83
N ARG A 198 -18.40 11.52 5.18
CA ARG A 198 -17.19 12.26 4.79
C ARG A 198 -17.04 12.41 3.27
N ALA A 199 -17.34 11.36 2.51
CA ALA A 199 -17.26 11.39 1.06
C ALA A 199 -18.32 12.33 0.45
N LEU A 200 -19.55 12.28 0.98
CA LEU A 200 -20.65 13.15 0.56
C LEU A 200 -20.40 14.61 0.93
N ASP A 201 -19.97 14.89 2.16
CA ASP A 201 -19.67 16.25 2.63
C ASP A 201 -18.54 16.87 1.80
N HIS A 202 -17.51 16.10 1.49
CA HIS A 202 -16.43 16.55 0.60
C HIS A 202 -16.96 16.86 -0.81
N ALA A 203 -17.80 15.99 -1.38
CA ALA A 203 -18.34 16.17 -2.72
C ALA A 203 -19.30 17.36 -2.81
N ALA A 204 -20.08 17.62 -1.76
CA ALA A 204 -21.07 18.69 -1.68
C ALA A 204 -20.48 20.08 -1.33
N ALA A 205 -19.23 20.14 -0.89
CA ALA A 205 -18.58 21.39 -0.50
C ALA A 205 -18.57 22.41 -1.66
N ALA A 206 -19.21 23.57 -1.46
CA ALA A 206 -19.31 24.64 -2.46
C ALA A 206 -17.94 25.14 -2.96
N VAL A 207 -16.94 25.13 -2.06
CA VAL A 207 -15.53 25.27 -2.38
C VAL A 207 -14.84 24.06 -1.79
N ARG A 208 -14.36 23.15 -2.65
CA ARG A 208 -13.66 21.95 -2.20
C ARG A 208 -12.36 22.37 -1.48
N PRO A 209 -12.19 21.99 -0.20
CA PRO A 209 -10.94 22.28 0.49
C PRO A 209 -9.81 21.56 -0.24
N VAL A 210 -8.66 22.23 -0.38
CA VAL A 210 -7.43 21.56 -0.81
C VAL A 210 -7.04 20.62 0.32
N LEU A 211 -7.22 19.32 0.10
CA LEU A 211 -6.81 18.30 1.04
C LEU A 211 -5.29 18.17 0.98
N ALA A 212 -4.66 18.14 2.15
CA ALA A 212 -3.24 17.86 2.28
C ALA A 212 -3.07 16.39 2.65
N LEU A 213 -2.09 15.74 2.02
CA LEU A 213 -1.69 14.40 2.41
C LEU A 213 -1.06 14.44 3.80
N ARG A 214 -1.29 13.38 4.57
CA ARG A 214 -0.51 13.11 5.78
C ARG A 214 0.99 12.99 5.44
N PRO A 215 1.87 13.28 6.41
CA PRO A 215 3.31 13.17 6.21
C PRO A 215 3.71 11.78 5.72
N LEU A 216 4.64 11.70 4.77
CA LEU A 216 5.16 10.44 4.22
C LEU A 216 5.62 9.43 5.29
N PRO A 217 6.31 9.83 6.38
CA PRO A 217 6.69 8.89 7.44
C PRO A 217 5.48 8.18 8.06
N GLU A 218 4.37 8.89 8.26
CA GLU A 218 3.15 8.33 8.85
C GLU A 218 2.48 7.31 7.90
N LEU A 219 2.53 7.57 6.59
CA LEU A 219 2.03 6.64 5.58
C LEU A 219 2.87 5.36 5.52
N LEU A 220 4.20 5.50 5.57
CA LEU A 220 5.13 4.38 5.59
C LEU A 220 4.99 3.55 6.88
N ASP A 221 4.73 4.20 8.02
CA ASP A 221 4.46 3.50 9.28
C ASP A 221 3.23 2.59 9.16
N VAL A 222 2.13 3.12 8.61
CA VAL A 222 0.89 2.35 8.42
C VAL A 222 1.07 1.25 7.39
N LEU A 223 1.81 1.47 6.29
CA LEU A 223 2.14 0.42 5.33
C LEU A 223 2.97 -0.69 5.97
N ASP A 224 4.04 -0.35 6.68
CA ASP A 224 4.93 -1.31 7.33
C ASP A 224 4.17 -2.19 8.35
N ARG A 225 3.27 -1.58 9.12
CA ARG A 225 2.37 -2.29 10.04
C ARG A 225 1.42 -3.23 9.30
N HIS A 226 0.75 -2.76 8.25
CA HIS A 226 -0.22 -3.58 7.50
C HIS A 226 0.44 -4.72 6.73
N LEU A 227 1.63 -4.53 6.18
CA LEU A 227 2.43 -5.59 5.56
C LEU A 227 2.66 -6.75 6.54
N ARG A 228 3.07 -6.44 7.78
CA ARG A 228 3.36 -7.43 8.83
C ARG A 228 2.10 -8.13 9.34
N LEU A 229 1.03 -7.37 9.54
CA LEU A 229 -0.26 -7.94 9.92
C LEU A 229 -0.80 -8.86 8.83
N HIS A 230 -0.66 -8.46 7.56
CA HIS A 230 -1.14 -9.25 6.42
C HIS A 230 -0.33 -10.56 6.30
N TRP A 231 0.98 -10.51 6.49
CA TRP A 231 1.79 -11.73 6.63
C TRP A 231 1.29 -12.65 7.75
N ALA A 232 1.04 -12.10 8.96
CA ALA A 232 0.57 -12.88 10.09
C ALA A 232 -0.80 -13.53 9.83
N VAL A 233 -1.71 -12.79 9.19
CA VAL A 233 -3.03 -13.28 8.76
C VAL A 233 -2.87 -14.43 7.76
N ARG A 234 -2.01 -14.28 6.75
CA ARG A 234 -1.77 -15.33 5.74
C ARG A 234 -1.14 -16.57 6.36
N GLN A 235 -0.19 -16.42 7.28
CA GLN A 235 0.46 -17.55 7.94
C GLN A 235 -0.51 -18.36 8.82
N ALA A 236 -1.50 -17.70 9.43
CA ALA A 236 -2.48 -18.37 10.29
C ALA A 236 -3.33 -19.40 9.51
N GLY A 237 -3.68 -19.11 8.25
CA GLY A 237 -4.50 -19.96 7.40
C GLY A 237 -3.95 -21.37 7.18
N PRO A 238 -2.79 -21.54 6.49
CA PRO A 238 -2.17 -22.85 6.26
C PRO A 238 -1.79 -23.59 7.56
N SER A 239 -1.54 -22.85 8.64
CA SER A 239 -1.17 -23.41 9.95
C SER A 239 -2.38 -23.90 10.77
N GLY A 240 -3.61 -23.65 10.31
CA GLY A 240 -4.83 -23.93 11.05
C GLY A 240 -4.95 -23.16 12.37
N GLN A 241 -4.16 -22.09 12.53
CA GLN A 241 -4.15 -21.29 13.74
C GLN A 241 -5.20 -20.18 13.64
N PRO A 242 -5.79 -19.75 14.76
CA PRO A 242 -6.64 -18.57 14.74
C PRO A 242 -5.82 -17.33 14.36
N VAL A 243 -6.45 -16.42 13.63
CA VAL A 243 -5.85 -15.10 13.37
C VAL A 243 -5.61 -14.40 14.71
N PRO A 244 -4.38 -13.92 14.98
CA PRO A 244 -4.04 -13.42 16.31
C PRO A 244 -4.73 -12.09 16.63
N ALA A 245 -4.88 -11.80 17.92
CA ALA A 245 -5.30 -10.51 18.45
C ALA A 245 -6.65 -9.95 17.91
N GLY A 246 -7.54 -10.82 17.43
CA GLY A 246 -8.85 -10.41 16.91
C GLY A 246 -8.78 -9.62 15.59
N ILE A 247 -7.64 -9.68 14.90
CA ILE A 247 -7.44 -9.01 13.62
C ILE A 247 -8.40 -9.59 12.58
N VAL A 248 -9.01 -8.72 11.77
CA VAL A 248 -9.96 -9.07 10.71
C VAL A 248 -9.20 -9.14 9.38
N PRO A 249 -9.08 -10.33 8.76
CA PRO A 249 -8.32 -10.52 7.53
C PRO A 249 -8.71 -9.59 6.39
N GLY A 250 -10.02 -9.41 6.16
CA GLY A 250 -10.54 -8.55 5.08
C GLY A 250 -10.14 -7.08 5.27
N VAL A 251 -10.14 -6.58 6.51
CA VAL A 251 -9.72 -5.22 6.83
C VAL A 251 -8.24 -5.03 6.52
N VAL A 252 -7.40 -5.97 6.97
CA VAL A 252 -5.96 -5.92 6.71
C VAL A 252 -5.65 -5.96 5.21
N TYR A 253 -6.32 -6.84 4.46
CA TYR A 253 -6.15 -6.97 3.02
C TYR A 253 -6.47 -5.66 2.29
N GLU A 254 -7.66 -5.10 2.50
CA GLU A 254 -8.11 -3.89 1.81
C GLU A 254 -7.24 -2.68 2.13
N ARG A 255 -6.81 -2.56 3.39
CA ARG A 255 -5.95 -1.45 3.81
C ARG A 255 -4.54 -1.59 3.23
N HIS A 256 -3.97 -2.79 3.22
CA HIS A 256 -2.67 -3.04 2.57
C HIS A 256 -2.76 -2.74 1.07
N TYR A 257 -3.82 -3.18 0.40
CA TYR A 257 -4.07 -2.91 -1.02
C TYR A 257 -4.12 -1.41 -1.32
N ALA A 258 -4.90 -0.64 -0.54
CA ALA A 258 -4.98 0.81 -0.71
C ALA A 258 -3.64 1.52 -0.45
N LEU A 259 -2.84 1.06 0.52
CA LEU A 259 -1.53 1.61 0.83
C LEU A 259 -0.50 1.31 -0.27
N ASN A 260 -0.52 0.10 -0.83
CA ASN A 260 0.33 -0.27 -1.97
C ASN A 260 0.01 0.59 -3.20
N TRP A 261 -1.28 0.79 -3.48
CA TRP A 261 -1.69 1.75 -4.49
C TRP A 261 -1.21 3.17 -4.13
N LEU A 262 -1.44 3.66 -2.91
CA LEU A 262 -1.06 5.02 -2.54
C LEU A 262 0.45 5.29 -2.71
N LEU A 263 1.29 4.30 -2.39
CA LEU A 263 2.75 4.41 -2.33
C LEU A 263 3.49 3.80 -3.54
N HIS A 264 2.81 3.73 -4.69
CA HIS A 264 3.41 3.30 -5.97
C HIS A 264 4.06 1.91 -5.93
N PHE A 265 3.48 0.96 -5.19
CA PHE A 265 3.93 -0.43 -5.25
C PHE A 265 3.84 -0.94 -6.70
N GLU A 266 4.99 -1.33 -7.26
CA GLU A 266 5.17 -1.71 -8.67
C GLU A 266 4.64 -0.68 -9.71
N ASP A 267 4.41 0.57 -9.29
CA ASP A 267 3.71 1.60 -10.08
C ASP A 267 2.35 1.10 -10.66
N ALA A 268 1.74 0.09 -10.05
CA ALA A 268 0.52 -0.55 -10.54
C ALA A 268 -0.68 0.41 -10.52
N GLU A 269 -1.55 0.29 -11.52
CA GLU A 269 -2.88 0.91 -11.50
C GLU A 269 -3.82 0.12 -10.58
N TRP A 270 -4.94 0.73 -10.16
CA TRP A 270 -5.75 0.19 -9.06
C TRP A 270 -6.05 -1.30 -9.19
N ASP A 271 -6.52 -1.74 -10.36
CA ASP A 271 -6.93 -3.13 -10.61
C ASP A 271 -5.77 -4.14 -10.63
N GLU A 272 -4.54 -3.66 -10.72
CA GLU A 272 -3.31 -4.44 -10.90
C GLU A 272 -2.48 -4.52 -9.62
N VAL A 273 -2.89 -3.81 -8.56
CA VAL A 273 -2.17 -3.79 -7.29
C VAL A 273 -2.17 -5.18 -6.67
N ASP A 274 -0.97 -5.65 -6.29
CA ASP A 274 -0.78 -6.85 -5.50
C ASP A 274 -0.44 -6.53 -4.04
N THR A 275 -0.56 -7.54 -3.18
CA THR A 275 -0.21 -7.50 -1.75
C THR A 275 0.69 -8.70 -1.40
N PRO A 276 1.92 -8.76 -1.94
CA PRO A 276 2.82 -9.87 -1.68
C PRO A 276 3.17 -9.92 -0.20
N THR A 277 2.79 -11.02 0.44
CA THR A 277 2.99 -11.35 1.87
C THR A 277 2.99 -12.86 2.02
#